data_AF-A0A916ZF34-F1
#
_entry.id   AF-A0A916ZF34-F1
#
_cell.length_a   1.000
_cell.length_b   1.000
_cell.length_c   1.000
_cell.angle_alpha   90.00
_cell.angle_beta   90.00
_cell.angle_gamma   90.00
#
_symmetry.space_group_name_H-M   'P 1'
#
loop_
_entity.id
_entity.type
_entity.pdbx_description
1 polymer ?
#
loop_
_entity_poly.entity_id
_entity_poly.type
_entity_poly.pdbx_seq_one_letter_code
_entity_poly.pdbx_strand_id
1 'polypeptide(L)'
;MKLQPFAAAAFVAAALAGTGPGVVGFAHAQNAPAAPQQPTTAAPAAPAPAAPTAPAPASSDDDEEDPGFRMDVTLPSGAKATVNTGMIPSPKILFPKDGTIAAAVVLLSDEDGWGEAEDQLANDLLEQDAIVVGVDLPRYLAELEKTKDECVYTISDIEQLNQQLQRAVSDNSLRLPIVAGVGAGGSLALAMLSQTPDNTIQATVAVDPDGGITLKKDLCTDANREDRNGKALYGLEDRPLPDPTTVIFTPGATDAGRNRAAALSEQAQGIEIEDTDNDDPQSQLGLAIGDLIDKSKDVDPDTMGLPLTILDAKPTRDTMAVIYSGDGGWRDIDKSVGDIFQKDGLPTVGVDALRYFWKKQTPDQTAADLSRIIDRFRKRWGVSKVLLVGYSFGADILPTTFNHLPPEQQKDVAMLSLLAFSSTGDFQISVSGWLGVGKAGDTDGVKDAEKIDPKLIQCVYGTEDEDDACKFLKDRGVELVGIEGGHHFDEDYPALANKILAALDRRLKPESASK
;
A
#
# COMPACT_ATOMS: atom_id res chain seq x y z
N MET A 1 35.40 -38.24 18.14
CA MET A 1 36.18 -37.00 18.29
C MET A 1 35.21 -35.90 18.70
N LYS A 2 35.40 -35.35 19.89
CA LYS A 2 34.55 -34.31 20.50
C LYS A 2 35.05 -32.94 20.03
N LEU A 3 34.15 -32.10 19.52
CA LEU A 3 34.41 -30.69 19.24
C LEU A 3 34.33 -29.86 20.54
N GLN A 4 35.29 -28.96 20.74
CA GLN A 4 35.31 -27.93 21.78
C GLN A 4 34.64 -26.64 21.28
N PRO A 5 34.01 -25.82 22.15
CA PRO A 5 33.49 -24.51 21.80
C PRO A 5 34.49 -23.38 22.09
N PHE A 6 34.48 -22.34 21.24
CA PHE A 6 35.21 -21.09 21.45
C PHE A 6 34.42 -20.14 22.37
N ALA A 7 35.16 -19.47 23.26
CA ALA A 7 34.66 -18.57 24.28
C ALA A 7 34.54 -17.11 23.78
N ALA A 8 33.57 -16.40 24.36
CA ALA A 8 33.29 -14.98 24.17
C ALA A 8 34.34 -14.07 24.84
N ALA A 9 34.60 -12.91 24.23
CA ALA A 9 35.36 -11.81 24.81
C ALA A 9 34.44 -10.59 25.03
N ALA A 10 34.39 -10.11 26.28
CA ALA A 10 33.63 -8.96 26.72
C ALA A 10 34.42 -7.65 26.53
N PHE A 11 33.76 -6.62 26.03
CA PHE A 11 34.27 -5.25 25.96
C PHE A 11 33.94 -4.49 27.26
N VAL A 12 34.95 -3.80 27.80
CA VAL A 12 34.87 -2.93 28.98
C VAL A 12 34.60 -1.49 28.54
N ALA A 13 33.56 -0.88 29.09
CA ALA A 13 33.26 0.55 28.95
C ALA A 13 34.03 1.36 30.00
N ALA A 14 34.63 2.49 29.59
CA ALA A 14 35.22 3.48 30.47
C ALA A 14 34.52 4.83 30.25
N ALA A 15 33.87 5.33 31.30
CA ALA A 15 33.28 6.66 31.40
C ALA A 15 34.32 7.67 31.90
N LEU A 16 34.26 8.91 31.41
CA LEU A 16 34.97 10.04 31.99
C LEU A 16 34.01 11.22 32.18
N ALA A 17 33.97 11.71 33.42
CA ALA A 17 33.34 12.95 33.85
C ALA A 17 34.41 13.85 34.48
N GLY A 18 34.32 15.17 34.32
CA GLY A 18 35.09 16.11 35.16
C GLY A 18 35.19 17.57 34.70
N THR A 19 34.33 18.42 35.29
CA THR A 19 34.61 19.75 35.91
C THR A 19 34.94 21.02 35.07
N GLY A 20 34.16 22.11 35.31
CA GLY A 20 34.39 23.53 34.91
C GLY A 20 35.43 24.28 35.78
N PRO A 21 35.34 25.60 36.09
CA PRO A 21 34.28 26.62 35.86
C PRO A 21 34.77 28.02 35.37
N GLY A 22 33.85 28.99 35.18
CA GLY A 22 34.17 30.42 35.01
C GLY A 22 32.94 31.36 34.98
N VAL A 23 32.80 32.18 36.04
CA VAL A 23 31.81 33.26 36.26
C VAL A 23 32.41 34.58 35.70
N VAL A 24 31.72 35.63 35.21
CA VAL A 24 31.05 36.75 35.93
C VAL A 24 30.43 37.71 34.89
N GLY A 25 29.26 38.32 35.16
CA GLY A 25 28.89 39.60 34.55
C GLY A 25 27.40 39.99 34.60
N PHE A 26 26.93 40.49 35.74
CA PHE A 26 25.60 41.09 35.92
C PHE A 26 25.48 42.50 35.32
N ALA A 27 24.30 42.86 34.79
CA ALA A 27 23.76 44.21 34.89
C ALA A 27 22.23 44.18 35.04
N HIS A 28 21.75 44.71 36.17
CA HIS A 28 20.37 44.96 36.53
C HIS A 28 19.85 46.26 35.88
N ALA A 29 18.57 46.27 35.49
CA ALA A 29 17.73 47.46 35.59
C ALA A 29 16.35 47.04 36.11
N GLN A 30 15.94 47.67 37.20
CA GLN A 30 14.74 47.43 37.98
C GLN A 30 13.55 48.20 37.38
N ASN A 31 12.32 47.66 37.51
CA ASN A 31 11.17 48.45 37.93
C ASN A 31 10.04 47.58 38.50
N ALA A 32 9.33 48.16 39.46
CA ALA A 32 8.50 47.57 40.50
C ALA A 32 7.08 47.12 40.04
N PRO A 33 6.25 46.52 40.93
CA PRO A 33 5.21 45.55 40.58
C PRO A 33 3.80 46.15 40.42
N ALA A 34 2.97 45.50 39.61
CA ALA A 34 1.51 45.69 39.59
C ALA A 34 0.79 44.40 40.03
N ALA A 35 -0.26 44.58 40.82
CA ALA A 35 -1.07 43.59 41.54
C ALA A 35 -1.88 42.65 40.61
N PRO A 36 -2.42 41.52 41.13
CA PRO A 36 -2.90 40.41 40.31
C PRO A 36 -4.31 40.69 39.75
N GLN A 37 -4.48 40.50 38.44
CA GLN A 37 -5.79 40.49 37.80
C GLN A 37 -6.31 39.04 37.67
N GLN A 38 -7.57 38.86 38.03
CA GLN A 38 -8.33 37.61 37.93
C GLN A 38 -8.43 37.11 36.47
N PRO A 39 -8.59 35.79 36.26
CA PRO A 39 -8.68 35.23 34.93
C PRO A 39 -10.01 35.58 34.28
N THR A 40 -9.95 36.34 33.18
CA THR A 40 -11.07 36.50 32.26
C THR A 40 -11.27 35.23 31.46
N THR A 41 -12.48 34.68 31.52
CA THR A 41 -12.94 33.56 30.69
C THR A 41 -12.77 33.86 29.21
N ALA A 42 -11.90 33.11 28.53
CA ALA A 42 -11.82 33.12 27.07
C ALA A 42 -13.01 32.35 26.49
N ALA A 43 -13.74 32.99 25.57
CA ALA A 43 -14.72 32.35 24.71
C ALA A 43 -14.03 31.34 23.76
N PRO A 44 -14.70 30.26 23.33
CA PRO A 44 -14.10 29.28 22.44
C PRO A 44 -13.75 29.92 21.09
N ALA A 45 -12.56 29.60 20.58
CA ALA A 45 -12.12 30.00 19.26
C ALA A 45 -13.04 29.39 18.19
N ALA A 46 -13.45 30.21 17.22
CA ALA A 46 -14.17 29.74 16.04
C ALA A 46 -13.29 28.75 15.25
N PRO A 47 -13.88 27.72 14.62
CA PRO A 47 -13.14 26.77 13.80
C PRO A 47 -12.51 27.47 12.60
N ALA A 48 -11.29 27.06 12.26
CA ALA A 48 -10.59 27.50 11.06
C ALA A 48 -11.39 27.07 9.81
N PRO A 49 -11.42 27.87 8.74
CA PRO A 49 -12.07 27.48 7.49
C PRO A 49 -11.33 26.30 6.87
N ALA A 50 -12.09 25.32 6.39
CA ALA A 50 -11.59 24.13 5.69
C ALA A 50 -10.75 24.53 4.46
N ALA A 51 -9.70 23.75 4.20
CA ALA A 51 -8.97 23.80 2.94
C ALA A 51 -9.93 23.43 1.79
N PRO A 52 -9.80 24.04 0.61
CA PRO A 52 -10.63 23.67 -0.54
C PRO A 52 -10.34 22.22 -0.92
N THR A 53 -11.40 21.40 -0.90
CA THR A 53 -11.42 20.02 -1.37
C THR A 53 -11.14 19.96 -2.87
N ALA A 54 -10.32 19.00 -3.29
CA ALA A 54 -10.28 18.58 -4.69
C ALA A 54 -11.70 18.13 -5.07
N PRO A 55 -12.26 18.57 -6.21
CA PRO A 55 -13.60 18.19 -6.59
C PRO A 55 -13.64 16.68 -6.89
N ALA A 56 -14.57 15.97 -6.26
CA ALA A 56 -14.98 14.65 -6.69
C ALA A 56 -15.37 14.72 -8.19
N PRO A 57 -15.00 13.72 -9.02
CA PRO A 57 -15.41 13.71 -10.42
C PRO A 57 -16.94 13.70 -10.47
N ALA A 58 -17.50 14.79 -10.99
CA ALA A 58 -18.92 14.87 -11.28
C ALA A 58 -19.24 13.85 -12.36
N SER A 59 -20.23 13.00 -12.10
CA SER A 59 -20.87 12.17 -13.12
C SER A 59 -21.55 13.08 -14.14
N SER A 60 -20.84 13.41 -15.22
CA SER A 60 -21.41 13.96 -16.44
C SER A 60 -21.51 12.85 -17.47
N ASP A 61 -22.70 12.29 -17.60
CA ASP A 61 -23.12 11.58 -18.81
C ASP A 61 -22.92 12.54 -20.01
N ASP A 62 -22.19 12.09 -21.04
CA ASP A 62 -21.92 12.70 -22.36
C ASP A 62 -20.57 13.43 -22.61
N ASP A 63 -19.45 12.95 -22.05
CA ASP A 63 -18.14 13.06 -22.72
C ASP A 63 -17.66 11.63 -23.04
N GLU A 64 -17.31 11.34 -24.30
CA GLU A 64 -16.60 10.09 -24.64
C GLU A 64 -15.27 10.11 -23.87
N GLU A 65 -15.23 9.49 -22.69
CA GLU A 65 -14.00 9.17 -21.96
C GLU A 65 -13.04 8.54 -22.97
N ASP A 66 -11.87 9.15 -23.19
CA ASP A 66 -10.81 8.52 -23.97
C ASP A 66 -10.49 7.20 -23.28
N PRO A 67 -10.89 6.04 -23.84
CA PRO A 67 -10.86 4.77 -23.11
C PRO A 67 -9.43 4.24 -22.92
N GLY A 68 -8.42 5.07 -23.22
CA GLY A 68 -7.02 4.70 -23.32
C GLY A 68 -6.73 3.90 -24.58
N PHE A 69 -5.44 3.72 -24.85
CA PHE A 69 -4.99 2.82 -25.91
C PHE A 69 -5.40 1.38 -25.60
N ARG A 70 -5.74 0.63 -26.65
CA ARG A 70 -6.01 -0.80 -26.56
C ARG A 70 -5.09 -1.56 -27.51
N MET A 71 -4.63 -2.72 -27.07
CA MET A 71 -3.70 -3.54 -27.82
C MET A 71 -4.09 -5.01 -27.77
N ASP A 72 -4.00 -5.69 -28.91
CA ASP A 72 -4.08 -7.14 -28.97
C ASP A 72 -2.71 -7.76 -28.62
N VAL A 73 -2.70 -8.60 -27.61
CA VAL A 73 -1.52 -9.36 -27.16
C VAL A 73 -1.68 -10.84 -27.50
N THR A 74 -0.55 -11.52 -27.70
CA THR A 74 -0.51 -12.98 -27.87
C THR A 74 0.04 -13.59 -26.59
N LEU A 75 -0.79 -14.36 -25.91
CA LEU A 75 -0.42 -15.02 -24.66
C LEU A 75 0.51 -16.22 -24.94
N PRO A 76 1.24 -16.74 -23.93
CA PRO A 76 2.07 -17.94 -24.08
C PRO A 76 1.32 -19.16 -24.64
N SER A 77 0.02 -19.26 -24.35
CA SER A 77 -0.86 -20.31 -24.88
C SER A 77 -1.18 -20.18 -26.39
N GLY A 78 -0.76 -19.09 -27.03
CA GLY A 78 -1.13 -18.71 -28.39
C GLY A 78 -2.50 -18.02 -28.49
N ALA A 79 -3.25 -17.93 -27.39
CA ALA A 79 -4.52 -17.22 -27.35
C ALA A 79 -4.30 -15.70 -27.55
N LYS A 80 -5.29 -15.05 -28.16
CA LYS A 80 -5.32 -13.60 -28.29
C LYS A 80 -6.13 -13.00 -27.16
N ALA A 81 -5.64 -11.90 -26.60
CA ALA A 81 -6.37 -11.09 -25.63
C ALA A 81 -6.23 -9.61 -26.02
N THR A 82 -7.26 -8.82 -25.77
CA THR A 82 -7.20 -7.36 -25.92
C THR A 82 -7.06 -6.77 -24.53
N VAL A 83 -6.01 -5.96 -24.31
CA VAL A 83 -5.76 -5.27 -23.05
C VAL A 83 -5.90 -3.76 -23.24
N ASN A 84 -6.37 -3.08 -22.19
CA ASN A 84 -6.29 -1.62 -22.08
C ASN A 84 -4.90 -1.25 -21.57
N THR A 85 -4.18 -0.40 -22.31
CA THR A 85 -2.84 0.10 -21.96
C THR A 85 -2.87 1.55 -21.46
N GLY A 86 -4.06 2.12 -21.24
CA GLY A 86 -4.22 3.47 -20.70
C GLY A 86 -3.56 4.51 -21.58
N MET A 87 -2.76 5.40 -21.00
CA MET A 87 -1.98 6.39 -21.73
C MET A 87 -0.64 5.85 -22.27
N ILE A 88 -0.32 4.56 -22.10
CA ILE A 88 0.93 3.97 -22.59
C ILE A 88 0.75 3.59 -24.07
N PRO A 89 1.41 4.29 -25.02
CA PRO A 89 1.16 4.08 -26.44
C PRO A 89 1.96 2.88 -26.97
N SER A 90 1.25 1.81 -27.35
CA SER A 90 1.83 0.61 -28.01
C SER A 90 3.03 0.00 -27.26
N PRO A 91 2.89 -0.39 -25.97
CA PRO A 91 3.98 -0.99 -25.21
C PRO A 91 4.46 -2.32 -25.82
N LYS A 92 5.73 -2.66 -25.60
CA LYS A 92 6.25 -3.99 -25.90
C LYS A 92 5.90 -4.96 -24.77
N ILE A 93 4.88 -5.78 -24.97
CA ILE A 93 4.44 -6.76 -23.96
C ILE A 93 5.03 -8.12 -24.31
N LEU A 94 5.87 -8.65 -23.43
CA LEU A 94 6.57 -9.92 -23.58
C LEU A 94 6.24 -10.85 -22.41
N PHE A 95 6.07 -12.14 -22.71
CA PHE A 95 5.73 -13.17 -21.72
C PHE A 95 6.77 -14.29 -21.69
N PRO A 96 7.08 -14.85 -20.52
CA PRO A 96 7.97 -15.99 -20.41
C PRO A 96 7.37 -17.23 -21.08
N LYS A 97 8.23 -18.12 -21.60
CA LYS A 97 7.80 -19.26 -22.45
C LYS A 97 6.99 -20.31 -21.69
N ASP A 98 7.37 -20.60 -20.45
CA ASP A 98 6.83 -21.72 -19.69
C ASP A 98 5.59 -21.35 -18.86
N GLY A 99 5.11 -20.11 -18.99
CA GLY A 99 3.90 -19.60 -18.33
C GLY A 99 4.00 -19.46 -16.80
N THR A 100 5.11 -19.87 -16.19
CA THR A 100 5.45 -19.52 -14.80
C THR A 100 5.84 -18.06 -14.74
N ILE A 101 5.38 -17.34 -13.73
CA ILE A 101 5.62 -15.91 -13.55
C ILE A 101 6.28 -15.70 -12.19
N ALA A 102 7.56 -15.34 -12.23
CA ALA A 102 8.30 -14.95 -11.04
C ALA A 102 8.08 -13.47 -10.71
N ALA A 103 8.03 -12.62 -11.73
CA ALA A 103 7.86 -11.17 -11.59
C ALA A 103 7.11 -10.53 -12.76
N ALA A 104 6.69 -9.29 -12.56
CA ALA A 104 6.26 -8.40 -13.63
C ALA A 104 7.14 -7.16 -13.61
N VAL A 105 7.61 -6.71 -14.77
CA VAL A 105 8.55 -5.58 -14.90
C VAL A 105 7.99 -4.58 -15.90
N VAL A 106 7.88 -3.32 -15.49
CA VAL A 106 7.69 -2.18 -16.40
C VAL A 106 9.05 -1.56 -16.64
N LEU A 107 9.57 -1.74 -17.86
CA LEU A 107 10.88 -1.26 -18.25
C LEU A 107 10.71 0.04 -19.06
N LEU A 108 11.20 1.14 -18.51
CA LEU A 108 11.20 2.47 -19.12
C LEU A 108 12.51 2.66 -19.90
N SER A 109 12.41 2.91 -21.20
CA SER A 109 13.60 3.23 -22.02
C SER A 109 14.23 4.57 -21.61
N ASP A 110 15.46 4.81 -22.06
CA ASP A 110 16.11 6.11 -21.91
C ASP A 110 15.59 7.16 -22.93
N GLU A 111 16.20 8.34 -22.98
CA GLU A 111 15.82 9.49 -23.81
C GLU A 111 15.85 9.23 -25.32
N ASP A 112 16.66 8.27 -25.77
CA ASP A 112 16.72 7.84 -27.18
C ASP A 112 15.54 6.94 -27.59
N GLY A 113 14.72 6.51 -26.61
CA GLY A 113 13.60 5.61 -26.83
C GLY A 113 14.00 4.14 -26.80
N TRP A 114 13.03 3.27 -27.08
CA TRP A 114 13.25 1.82 -26.97
C TRP A 114 14.14 1.29 -28.10
N GLY A 115 15.27 0.66 -27.77
CA GLY A 115 16.26 0.16 -28.72
C GLY A 115 16.71 -1.28 -28.49
N GLU A 116 17.90 -1.61 -29.03
CA GLU A 116 18.51 -2.95 -28.97
C GLU A 116 18.92 -3.34 -27.54
N ALA A 117 19.34 -2.37 -26.73
CA ALA A 117 19.73 -2.61 -25.35
C ALA A 117 18.52 -3.02 -24.48
N GLU A 118 17.40 -2.33 -24.62
CA GLU A 118 16.15 -2.69 -23.93
C GLU A 118 15.58 -4.00 -24.46
N ASP A 119 15.70 -4.28 -25.78
CA ASP A 119 15.31 -5.57 -26.34
C ASP A 119 16.16 -6.72 -25.74
N GLN A 120 17.46 -6.54 -25.57
CA GLN A 120 18.33 -7.56 -24.95
C GLN A 120 17.97 -7.77 -23.47
N LEU A 121 17.88 -6.68 -22.69
CA LEU A 121 17.52 -6.78 -21.27
C LEU A 121 16.14 -7.41 -21.08
N ALA A 122 15.15 -7.03 -21.89
CA ALA A 122 13.83 -7.63 -21.82
C ALA A 122 13.87 -9.14 -22.09
N ASN A 123 14.66 -9.60 -23.06
CA ASN A 123 14.83 -11.04 -23.32
C ASN A 123 15.51 -11.77 -22.15
N ASP A 124 16.52 -11.16 -21.53
CA ASP A 124 17.21 -11.76 -20.36
C ASP A 124 16.27 -11.88 -19.15
N LEU A 125 15.35 -10.94 -18.97
CA LEU A 125 14.31 -10.99 -17.93
C LEU A 125 13.27 -12.07 -18.21
N LEU A 126 12.94 -12.35 -19.48
CA LEU A 126 12.06 -13.47 -19.84
C LEU A 126 12.67 -14.82 -19.47
N GLU A 127 14.00 -14.96 -19.51
CA GLU A 127 14.71 -16.17 -19.06
C GLU A 127 14.66 -16.35 -17.54
N GLN A 128 14.28 -15.29 -16.81
CA GLN A 128 14.07 -15.28 -15.36
C GLN A 128 12.59 -15.33 -14.98
N ASP A 129 11.73 -15.78 -15.90
CA ASP A 129 10.27 -15.91 -15.72
C ASP A 129 9.55 -14.58 -15.43
N ALA A 130 10.07 -13.45 -15.91
CA ALA A 130 9.41 -12.15 -15.79
C ALA A 130 8.47 -11.87 -16.97
N ILE A 131 7.29 -11.31 -16.69
CA ILE A 131 6.54 -10.55 -17.70
C ILE A 131 7.22 -9.20 -17.87
N VAL A 132 7.45 -8.76 -19.12
CA VAL A 132 8.04 -7.45 -19.39
C VAL A 132 7.05 -6.58 -20.17
N VAL A 133 6.78 -5.39 -19.64
CA VAL A 133 6.07 -4.30 -20.30
C VAL A 133 7.09 -3.21 -20.62
N GLY A 134 7.54 -3.19 -21.87
CA GLY A 134 8.47 -2.19 -22.37
C GLY A 134 7.78 -0.91 -22.79
N VAL A 135 8.24 0.22 -22.26
CA VAL A 135 7.70 1.55 -22.52
C VAL A 135 8.74 2.41 -23.23
N ASP A 136 8.41 2.87 -24.43
CA ASP A 136 9.20 3.86 -25.16
C ASP A 136 8.96 5.24 -24.54
N LEU A 137 9.94 5.71 -23.77
CA LEU A 137 9.81 6.91 -22.94
C LEU A 137 9.49 8.17 -23.76
N PRO A 138 10.17 8.49 -24.88
CA PRO A 138 9.85 9.68 -25.67
C PRO A 138 8.41 9.67 -26.19
N ARG A 139 7.91 8.51 -26.66
CA ARG A 139 6.50 8.39 -27.08
C ARG A 139 5.55 8.51 -25.91
N TYR A 140 5.87 7.91 -24.77
CA TYR A 140 5.02 7.96 -23.59
C TYR A 140 4.89 9.37 -23.04
N LEU A 141 6.01 10.09 -22.85
CA LEU A 141 6.00 11.48 -22.40
C LEU A 141 5.23 12.38 -23.38
N ALA A 142 5.42 12.19 -24.69
CA ALA A 142 4.67 12.95 -25.70
C ALA A 142 3.15 12.67 -25.66
N GLU A 143 2.73 11.50 -25.21
CA GLU A 143 1.33 11.14 -25.02
C GLU A 143 0.76 11.76 -23.74
N LEU A 144 1.49 11.70 -22.63
CA LEU A 144 1.12 12.32 -21.36
C LEU A 144 0.86 13.83 -21.52
N GLU A 145 1.64 14.52 -22.35
CA GLU A 145 1.45 15.95 -22.64
C GLU A 145 0.10 16.30 -23.30
N LYS A 146 -0.58 15.31 -23.90
CA LYS A 146 -1.84 15.52 -24.62
C LYS A 146 -3.07 15.50 -23.72
N THR A 147 -2.97 15.01 -22.48
CA THR A 147 -4.14 14.99 -21.60
C THR A 147 -4.68 16.40 -21.36
N LYS A 148 -6.00 16.50 -21.28
CA LYS A 148 -6.69 17.73 -20.90
C LYS A 148 -6.71 17.92 -19.38
N ASP A 149 -6.45 16.87 -18.62
CA ASP A 149 -6.39 16.91 -17.17
C ASP A 149 -5.30 17.86 -16.67
N GLU A 150 -5.49 18.38 -15.47
CA GLU A 150 -4.55 19.32 -14.84
C GLU A 150 -3.20 18.65 -14.55
N CYS A 151 -3.22 17.37 -14.21
CA CYS A 151 -2.06 16.52 -13.94
C CYS A 151 -2.21 15.15 -14.62
N VAL A 152 -1.13 14.36 -14.64
CA VAL A 152 -1.13 12.97 -15.11
C VAL A 152 -0.89 12.02 -13.95
N TYR A 153 -1.67 10.93 -13.89
CA TYR A 153 -1.50 9.87 -12.93
C TYR A 153 -1.06 8.59 -13.63
N THR A 154 0.22 8.23 -13.55
CA THR A 154 0.77 7.13 -14.38
C THR A 154 0.65 5.76 -13.73
N ILE A 155 0.40 5.69 -12.42
CA ILE A 155 0.42 4.44 -11.67
C ILE A 155 -0.82 3.60 -11.96
N SER A 156 -1.98 4.23 -12.17
CA SER A 156 -3.22 3.54 -12.53
C SER A 156 -3.08 2.69 -13.80
N ASP A 157 -2.43 3.23 -14.83
CA ASP A 157 -2.22 2.53 -16.10
C ASP A 157 -1.29 1.32 -15.94
N ILE A 158 -0.21 1.50 -15.17
CA ILE A 158 0.75 0.44 -14.85
C ILE A 158 0.07 -0.68 -14.06
N GLU A 159 -0.66 -0.33 -13.00
CA GLU A 159 -1.36 -1.28 -12.15
C GLU A 159 -2.40 -2.08 -12.93
N GLN A 160 -3.28 -1.39 -13.67
CA GLN A 160 -4.34 -2.02 -14.46
C GLN A 160 -3.79 -2.91 -15.56
N LEU A 161 -2.76 -2.46 -16.29
CA LEU A 161 -2.13 -3.26 -17.33
C LEU A 161 -1.49 -4.51 -16.73
N ASN A 162 -0.77 -4.39 -15.61
CA ASN A 162 -0.16 -5.52 -14.92
C ASN A 162 -1.19 -6.58 -14.50
N GLN A 163 -2.29 -6.14 -13.86
CA GLN A 163 -3.38 -7.02 -13.44
C GLN A 163 -4.08 -7.70 -14.62
N GLN A 164 -4.36 -6.97 -15.70
CA GLN A 164 -4.95 -7.52 -16.93
C GLN A 164 -4.05 -8.60 -17.55
N LEU A 165 -2.74 -8.35 -17.64
CA LEU A 165 -1.79 -9.30 -18.23
C LEU A 165 -1.69 -10.60 -17.41
N GLN A 166 -1.54 -10.48 -16.10
CA GLN A 166 -1.46 -11.65 -15.21
C GLN A 166 -2.78 -12.43 -15.16
N ARG A 167 -3.93 -11.74 -15.26
CA ARG A 167 -5.22 -12.42 -15.38
C ARG A 167 -5.35 -13.14 -16.72
N ALA A 168 -4.91 -12.52 -17.81
CA ALA A 168 -5.00 -13.10 -19.16
C ALA A 168 -4.21 -14.42 -19.28
N VAL A 169 -3.04 -14.50 -18.65
CA VAL A 169 -2.23 -15.73 -18.57
C VAL A 169 -2.68 -16.71 -17.49
N SER A 170 -3.82 -16.44 -16.84
CA SER A 170 -4.39 -17.28 -15.77
C SER A 170 -3.45 -17.49 -14.58
N ASP A 171 -2.64 -16.47 -14.25
CA ASP A 171 -1.82 -16.51 -13.05
C ASP A 171 -2.73 -16.53 -11.81
N ASN A 172 -2.37 -17.38 -10.87
CA ASN A 172 -3.06 -17.57 -9.60
C ASN A 172 -2.44 -16.76 -8.47
N SER A 173 -1.31 -16.09 -8.69
CA SER A 173 -0.64 -15.31 -7.67
C SER A 173 -0.20 -13.95 -8.22
N LEU A 174 -0.93 -12.88 -7.89
CA LEU A 174 -0.58 -11.54 -8.35
C LEU A 174 0.82 -11.12 -7.90
N ARG A 175 1.66 -10.73 -8.86
CA ARG A 175 2.93 -10.01 -8.66
C ARG A 175 2.68 -8.52 -8.86
N LEU A 176 3.09 -7.69 -7.91
CA LEU A 176 3.15 -6.25 -8.15
C LEU A 176 4.30 -5.96 -9.13
N PRO A 177 4.20 -4.94 -9.99
CA PRO A 177 5.23 -4.68 -10.99
C PRO A 177 6.47 -4.05 -10.34
N ILE A 178 7.65 -4.37 -10.87
CA ILE A 178 8.88 -3.62 -10.66
C ILE A 178 8.93 -2.52 -11.73
N VAL A 179 9.11 -1.26 -11.33
CA VAL A 179 9.26 -0.14 -12.27
C VAL A 179 10.73 0.22 -12.37
N ALA A 180 11.29 0.16 -13.58
CA ALA A 180 12.73 0.19 -13.75
C ALA A 180 13.16 0.98 -15.00
N GLY A 181 14.31 1.67 -14.93
CA GLY A 181 14.88 2.35 -16.10
C GLY A 181 16.29 2.89 -15.90
N VAL A 182 16.93 3.25 -17.01
CA VAL A 182 18.23 3.96 -17.06
C VAL A 182 18.00 5.44 -17.41
N GLY A 183 18.85 6.35 -16.93
CA GLY A 183 18.91 7.73 -17.43
C GLY A 183 17.61 8.51 -17.22
N ALA A 184 16.99 8.96 -18.31
CA ALA A 184 15.69 9.61 -18.30
C ALA A 184 14.57 8.67 -17.85
N GLY A 185 14.64 7.38 -18.19
CA GLY A 185 13.70 6.34 -17.74
C GLY A 185 13.81 6.09 -16.25
N GLY A 186 15.04 6.03 -15.73
CA GLY A 186 15.32 5.96 -14.29
C GLY A 186 14.82 7.20 -13.53
N SER A 187 14.92 8.39 -14.15
CA SER A 187 14.35 9.62 -13.57
C SER A 187 12.82 9.59 -13.49
N LEU A 188 12.14 9.04 -14.50
CA LEU A 188 10.69 8.87 -14.46
C LEU A 188 10.28 7.84 -13.42
N ALA A 189 11.00 6.72 -13.30
CA ALA A 189 10.77 5.73 -12.25
C ALA A 189 10.85 6.37 -10.84
N LEU A 190 11.86 7.21 -10.59
CA LEU A 190 11.97 7.93 -9.32
C LEU A 190 10.89 9.00 -9.13
N ALA A 191 10.47 9.68 -10.20
CA ALA A 191 9.38 10.66 -10.11
C ALA A 191 8.03 9.99 -9.81
N MET A 192 7.80 8.78 -10.30
CA MET A 192 6.58 8.00 -10.05
C MET A 192 6.37 7.71 -8.56
N LEU A 193 7.44 7.61 -7.75
CA LEU A 193 7.35 7.45 -6.29
C LEU A 193 6.50 8.53 -5.61
N SER A 194 6.44 9.73 -6.19
CA SER A 194 5.64 10.84 -5.65
C SER A 194 4.14 10.55 -5.61
N GLN A 195 3.64 9.72 -6.53
CA GLN A 195 2.22 9.41 -6.68
C GLN A 195 1.90 7.94 -6.40
N THR A 196 2.91 7.08 -6.13
CA THR A 196 2.70 5.63 -5.93
C THR A 196 1.95 5.36 -4.63
N PRO A 197 0.76 4.74 -4.66
CA PRO A 197 0.11 4.28 -3.45
C PRO A 197 0.85 3.07 -2.86
N ASP A 198 0.76 2.91 -1.54
CA ASP A 198 1.33 1.74 -0.85
C ASP A 198 0.83 0.43 -1.50
N ASN A 199 1.68 -0.60 -1.51
CA ASN A 199 1.33 -1.95 -2.00
C ASN A 199 0.82 -1.99 -3.47
N THR A 200 1.27 -1.05 -4.31
CA THR A 200 0.91 -1.00 -5.74
C THR A 200 2.08 -1.36 -6.66
N ILE A 201 3.29 -0.93 -6.32
CA ILE A 201 4.54 -1.25 -7.00
C ILE A 201 5.38 -2.14 -6.08
N GLN A 202 6.03 -3.18 -6.63
CA GLN A 202 6.87 -4.08 -5.84
C GLN A 202 8.17 -3.40 -5.42
N ALA A 203 8.80 -2.70 -6.36
CA ALA A 203 10.06 -2.00 -6.18
C ALA A 203 10.31 -1.03 -7.35
N THR A 204 11.09 0.01 -7.07
CA THR A 204 11.58 0.98 -8.05
C THR A 204 13.08 0.84 -8.22
N VAL A 205 13.57 0.70 -9.45
CA VAL A 205 15.00 0.60 -9.75
C VAL A 205 15.42 1.66 -10.77
N ALA A 206 16.39 2.49 -10.42
CA ALA A 206 16.93 3.51 -11.31
C ALA A 206 18.44 3.38 -11.43
N VAL A 207 18.96 3.29 -12.66
CA VAL A 207 20.41 3.35 -12.92
C VAL A 207 20.74 4.66 -13.60
N ASP A 208 21.73 5.38 -13.08
CA ASP A 208 22.19 6.67 -13.58
C ASP A 208 21.06 7.67 -13.92
N PRO A 209 20.08 7.92 -13.02
CA PRO A 209 19.00 8.86 -13.33
C PRO A 209 19.54 10.25 -13.67
N ASP A 210 19.00 10.92 -14.70
CA ASP A 210 19.38 12.30 -15.09
C ASP A 210 19.09 13.40 -14.05
N GLY A 211 18.36 13.07 -12.99
CA GLY A 211 18.01 13.99 -11.91
C GLY A 211 16.72 14.78 -12.12
N GLY A 212 15.90 14.43 -13.11
CA GLY A 212 14.56 14.99 -13.34
C GLY A 212 13.94 14.56 -14.67
N ILE A 213 12.64 14.78 -14.84
CA ILE A 213 11.89 14.37 -16.04
C ILE A 213 11.61 15.55 -16.98
N THR A 214 11.49 15.28 -18.28
CA THR A 214 11.22 16.30 -19.31
C THR A 214 9.72 16.49 -19.60
N LEU A 215 8.87 16.06 -18.67
CA LEU A 215 7.43 16.26 -18.72
C LEU A 215 7.06 17.65 -18.14
N LYS A 216 6.24 18.41 -18.87
CA LYS A 216 5.74 19.72 -18.45
C LYS A 216 4.44 19.63 -17.67
N LYS A 217 3.58 18.67 -18.03
CA LYS A 217 2.39 18.33 -17.26
C LYS A 217 2.79 17.89 -15.85
N ASP A 218 2.02 18.32 -14.86
CA ASP A 218 2.24 17.93 -13.47
C ASP A 218 1.91 16.44 -13.28
N LEU A 219 2.63 15.76 -12.39
CA LEU A 219 2.17 14.49 -11.85
C LEU A 219 1.07 14.76 -10.81
N CYS A 220 0.08 13.87 -10.73
CA CYS A 220 -0.96 13.98 -9.70
C CYS A 220 -0.41 13.54 -8.35
N THR A 221 0.14 14.50 -7.58
CA THR A 221 0.78 14.28 -6.29
C THR A 221 0.78 15.56 -5.46
N ASP A 222 0.80 15.40 -4.13
CA ASP A 222 1.03 16.49 -3.18
C ASP A 222 2.52 16.77 -2.95
N ALA A 223 3.42 15.99 -3.55
CA ALA A 223 4.85 16.19 -3.43
C ALA A 223 5.30 17.51 -4.08
N ASN A 224 6.32 18.13 -3.48
CA ASN A 224 6.89 19.36 -4.02
C ASN A 224 7.52 19.13 -5.40
N ARG A 225 7.17 19.99 -6.36
CA ARG A 225 7.79 20.08 -7.69
C ARG A 225 8.72 21.29 -7.79
N GLU A 226 9.91 21.07 -8.34
CA GLU A 226 10.82 22.14 -8.77
C GLU A 226 11.18 21.99 -10.26
N ASP A 227 11.18 23.08 -11.01
CA ASP A 227 11.72 23.09 -12.37
C ASP A 227 13.17 23.59 -12.39
N ARG A 228 14.07 22.80 -12.96
CA ARG A 228 15.49 23.15 -13.10
C ARG A 228 16.04 22.68 -14.44
N ASN A 229 16.64 23.59 -15.20
CA ASN A 229 17.24 23.32 -16.50
C ASN A 229 16.30 22.59 -17.49
N GLY A 230 14.99 22.91 -17.44
CA GLY A 230 13.99 22.29 -18.31
C GLY A 230 13.57 20.88 -17.90
N LYS A 231 13.96 20.42 -16.70
CA LYS A 231 13.49 19.17 -16.08
C LYS A 231 12.65 19.49 -14.85
N ALA A 232 11.58 18.72 -14.65
CA ALA A 232 10.75 18.71 -13.45
C ALA A 232 11.33 17.72 -12.43
N LEU A 233 11.52 18.17 -11.20
CA LEU A 233 12.07 17.43 -10.08
C LEU A 233 10.96 17.25 -9.04
N TYR A 234 10.52 16.02 -8.81
CA TYR A 234 9.45 15.70 -7.85
C TYR A 234 10.03 15.12 -6.57
N GLY A 235 9.74 15.75 -5.42
CA GLY A 235 9.98 15.23 -4.08
C GLY A 235 9.18 13.96 -3.77
N LEU A 236 9.17 13.59 -2.50
CA LEU A 236 8.27 12.57 -1.95
C LEU A 236 7.15 13.26 -1.17
N GLU A 237 6.02 12.57 -1.03
CA GLU A 237 4.96 12.96 -0.10
C GLU A 237 5.40 12.74 1.36
N ASP A 238 4.77 13.42 2.32
CA ASP A 238 5.07 13.30 3.76
C ASP A 238 4.51 11.99 4.34
N ARG A 239 5.03 10.86 3.85
CA ARG A 239 4.70 9.49 4.27
C ARG A 239 5.90 8.56 4.10
N PRO A 240 5.87 7.36 4.73
CA PRO A 240 6.86 6.33 4.43
C PRO A 240 6.95 6.04 2.93
N LEU A 241 8.14 5.68 2.46
CA LEU A 241 8.38 5.33 1.07
C LEU A 241 7.41 4.19 0.64
N PRO A 242 6.69 4.33 -0.49
CA PRO A 242 5.61 3.42 -0.84
C PRO A 242 6.10 2.05 -1.33
N ASP A 243 7.33 2.00 -1.86
CA ASP A 243 7.99 0.78 -2.31
C ASP A 243 9.52 0.85 -2.14
N PRO A 244 10.21 -0.28 -1.90
CA PRO A 244 11.68 -0.33 -1.86
C PRO A 244 12.29 0.26 -3.13
N THR A 245 13.25 1.17 -2.96
CA THR A 245 13.88 1.86 -4.10
C THR A 245 15.38 1.64 -4.08
N THR A 246 15.93 1.22 -5.22
CA THR A 246 17.38 1.09 -5.43
C THR A 246 17.83 2.03 -6.54
N VAL A 247 18.84 2.84 -6.25
CA VAL A 247 19.51 3.72 -7.21
C VAL A 247 20.96 3.30 -7.35
N ILE A 248 21.38 2.96 -8.56
CA ILE A 248 22.76 2.54 -8.85
C ILE A 248 23.42 3.58 -9.73
N PHE A 249 24.66 3.93 -9.38
CA PHE A 249 25.48 4.83 -10.17
C PHE A 249 26.70 4.14 -10.77
N THR A 250 26.84 4.26 -12.08
CA THR A 250 28.06 3.90 -12.81
C THR A 250 29.06 5.06 -12.77
N PRO A 251 30.30 4.87 -13.27
CA PRO A 251 31.25 5.97 -13.47
C PRO A 251 30.75 7.05 -14.43
N GLY A 252 29.74 6.76 -15.28
CA GLY A 252 29.13 7.70 -16.22
C GLY A 252 28.03 8.58 -15.63
N ALA A 253 27.60 8.32 -14.39
CA ALA A 253 26.52 9.04 -13.72
C ALA A 253 26.72 10.56 -13.70
N THR A 254 25.63 11.31 -13.93
CA THR A 254 25.66 12.78 -13.83
C THR A 254 25.60 13.26 -12.39
N ASP A 255 26.24 14.41 -12.10
CA ASP A 255 26.13 15.08 -10.80
C ASP A 255 24.67 15.45 -10.47
N ALA A 256 23.87 15.80 -11.48
CA ALA A 256 22.46 16.13 -11.31
C ALA A 256 21.67 14.92 -10.77
N GLY A 257 21.89 13.75 -11.35
CA GLY A 257 21.35 12.47 -10.90
C GLY A 257 21.71 12.13 -9.47
N ARG A 258 23.00 12.17 -9.16
CA ARG A 258 23.54 11.90 -7.81
C ARG A 258 22.93 12.81 -6.77
N ASN A 259 22.89 14.12 -7.05
CA ASN A 259 22.29 15.10 -6.14
C ASN A 259 20.78 14.87 -5.95
N ARG A 260 20.07 14.45 -7.00
CA ARG A 260 18.63 14.18 -6.91
C ARG A 260 18.34 12.97 -6.02
N ALA A 261 19.03 11.86 -6.25
CA ALA A 261 18.88 10.65 -5.44
C ALA A 261 19.24 10.90 -3.97
N ALA A 262 20.33 11.63 -3.72
CA ALA A 262 20.71 12.03 -2.37
C ALA A 262 19.60 12.85 -1.68
N ALA A 263 19.04 13.86 -2.36
CA ALA A 263 17.95 14.67 -1.82
C ALA A 263 16.67 13.86 -1.55
N LEU A 264 16.36 12.84 -2.35
CA LEU A 264 15.24 11.92 -2.08
C LEU A 264 15.53 11.06 -0.84
N SER A 265 16.74 10.51 -0.72
CA SER A 265 17.14 9.68 0.43
C SER A 265 17.19 10.44 1.77
N GLU A 266 17.29 11.78 1.73
CA GLU A 266 17.17 12.63 2.91
C GLU A 266 15.71 12.84 3.36
N GLN A 267 14.74 12.71 2.45
CA GLN A 267 13.30 12.88 2.74
C GLN A 267 12.69 11.61 3.34
N ALA A 268 13.06 10.43 2.86
CA ALA A 268 12.54 9.16 3.34
C ALA A 268 13.62 8.09 3.47
N GLN A 269 13.48 7.24 4.50
CA GLN A 269 14.30 6.04 4.65
C GLN A 269 13.86 4.98 3.63
N GLY A 270 14.79 4.12 3.21
CA GLY A 270 14.50 2.98 2.33
C GLY A 270 14.92 3.16 0.87
N ILE A 271 15.50 4.31 0.51
CA ILE A 271 16.20 4.49 -0.78
C ILE A 271 17.64 4.02 -0.60
N GLU A 272 17.97 2.89 -1.22
CA GLU A 272 19.33 2.35 -1.26
C GLU A 272 20.08 2.97 -2.43
N ILE A 273 21.23 3.60 -2.16
CA ILE A 273 22.09 4.21 -3.18
C ILE A 273 23.40 3.43 -3.23
N GLU A 274 23.76 2.96 -4.42
CA GLU A 274 24.94 2.14 -4.66
C GLU A 274 25.83 2.75 -5.76
N ASP A 275 27.14 2.56 -5.63
CA ASP A 275 28.13 2.89 -6.66
C ASP A 275 28.75 1.58 -7.18
N THR A 276 28.93 1.50 -8.49
CA THR A 276 29.60 0.37 -9.15
C THR A 276 30.81 0.85 -9.97
N ASP A 277 31.81 -0.02 -10.11
CA ASP A 277 32.94 0.21 -11.01
C ASP A 277 32.62 -0.20 -12.47
N ASN A 278 31.45 -0.81 -12.72
CA ASN A 278 30.99 -1.21 -14.04
C ASN A 278 30.39 -0.01 -14.79
N ASP A 279 30.78 0.19 -16.06
CA ASP A 279 30.38 1.31 -16.91
C ASP A 279 29.23 0.99 -17.87
N ASP A 280 28.55 -0.15 -17.70
CA ASP A 280 27.35 -0.55 -18.44
C ASP A 280 26.08 -0.44 -17.57
N PRO A 281 25.33 0.66 -17.70
CA PRO A 281 24.10 0.90 -16.94
C PRO A 281 23.03 -0.17 -17.16
N GLN A 282 22.88 -0.69 -18.37
CA GLN A 282 21.83 -1.65 -18.69
C GLN A 282 22.12 -3.02 -18.06
N SER A 283 23.38 -3.43 -18.06
CA SER A 283 23.80 -4.61 -17.29
C SER A 283 23.53 -4.45 -15.79
N GLN A 284 23.76 -3.27 -15.20
CA GLN A 284 23.44 -3.04 -13.78
C GLN A 284 21.95 -3.08 -13.51
N LEU A 285 21.14 -2.52 -14.41
CA LEU A 285 19.68 -2.55 -14.28
C LEU A 285 19.17 -4.00 -14.28
N GLY A 286 19.67 -4.83 -15.19
CA GLY A 286 19.33 -6.25 -15.25
C GLY A 286 19.73 -7.03 -14.01
N LEU A 287 20.92 -6.77 -13.45
CA LEU A 287 21.37 -7.40 -12.20
C LEU A 287 20.47 -7.03 -11.02
N ALA A 288 20.15 -5.74 -10.87
CA ALA A 288 19.29 -5.25 -9.78
C ALA A 288 17.87 -5.83 -9.85
N ILE A 289 17.29 -5.90 -11.06
CA ILE A 289 15.99 -6.54 -11.26
C ILE A 289 16.09 -8.04 -10.97
N GLY A 290 17.14 -8.72 -11.45
CA GLY A 290 17.37 -10.15 -11.20
C GLY A 290 17.46 -10.48 -9.70
N ASP A 291 18.17 -9.66 -8.93
CA ASP A 291 18.25 -9.80 -7.47
C ASP A 291 16.87 -9.66 -6.80
N LEU A 292 16.00 -8.76 -7.28
CA LEU A 292 14.63 -8.61 -6.79
C LEU A 292 13.77 -9.85 -7.14
N ILE A 293 13.94 -10.38 -8.36
CA ILE A 293 13.26 -11.61 -8.79
C ILE A 293 13.68 -12.79 -7.90
N ASP A 294 14.97 -12.93 -7.63
CA ASP A 294 15.49 -14.00 -6.78
C ASP A 294 15.02 -13.86 -5.33
N LYS A 295 15.06 -12.65 -4.76
CA LYS A 295 14.52 -12.37 -3.42
C LYS A 295 13.02 -12.67 -3.32
N SER A 296 12.25 -12.44 -4.38
CA SER A 296 10.80 -12.71 -4.38
C SER A 296 10.44 -14.20 -4.22
N LYS A 297 11.40 -15.10 -4.45
CA LYS A 297 11.22 -16.56 -4.28
C LYS A 297 11.29 -16.98 -2.82
N ASP A 298 11.82 -16.13 -1.94
CA ASP A 298 11.90 -16.40 -0.51
C ASP A 298 10.54 -16.22 0.15
N VAL A 299 10.11 -17.24 0.89
CA VAL A 299 8.88 -17.20 1.67
C VAL A 299 9.23 -16.84 3.10
N ASP A 300 8.73 -15.71 3.59
CA ASP A 300 8.81 -15.36 5.00
C ASP A 300 8.08 -16.44 5.84
N PRO A 301 8.78 -17.19 6.71
CA PRO A 301 8.13 -18.19 7.55
C PRO A 301 7.09 -17.60 8.51
N ASP A 302 7.18 -16.32 8.86
CA ASP A 302 6.21 -15.66 9.73
C ASP A 302 4.88 -15.38 9.03
N THR A 303 4.88 -15.19 7.71
CA THR A 303 3.64 -15.00 6.93
C THR A 303 2.98 -16.32 6.54
N MET A 304 3.68 -17.45 6.75
CA MET A 304 3.19 -18.79 6.43
C MET A 304 2.79 -18.99 4.96
N GLY A 305 3.40 -18.21 4.06
CA GLY A 305 3.09 -18.21 2.63
C GLY A 305 1.83 -17.45 2.25
N LEU A 306 1.27 -16.65 3.16
CA LEU A 306 0.11 -15.79 2.93
C LEU A 306 0.57 -14.34 2.70
N PRO A 307 -0.18 -13.52 1.95
CA PRO A 307 0.16 -12.11 1.74
C PRO A 307 -0.25 -11.29 2.98
N LEU A 308 0.59 -11.33 4.01
CA LEU A 308 0.33 -10.72 5.31
C LEU A 308 1.27 -9.55 5.58
N THR A 309 0.73 -8.49 6.18
CA THR A 309 1.50 -7.42 6.82
C THR A 309 1.42 -7.61 8.33
N ILE A 310 2.58 -7.74 9.00
CA ILE A 310 2.66 -7.95 10.45
C ILE A 310 3.04 -6.63 11.10
N LEU A 311 2.09 -6.04 11.83
CA LEU A 311 2.30 -4.80 12.58
C LEU A 311 2.49 -5.14 14.06
N ASP A 312 3.74 -5.39 14.43
CA ASP A 312 4.10 -5.67 15.82
C ASP A 312 3.84 -4.45 16.71
N ALA A 313 3.23 -4.68 17.88
CA ALA A 313 3.10 -3.68 18.94
C ALA A 313 3.24 -4.36 20.30
N LYS A 314 3.64 -3.60 21.32
CA LYS A 314 3.52 -4.08 22.69
C LYS A 314 2.03 -4.03 23.08
N PRO A 315 1.37 -5.16 23.38
CA PRO A 315 -0.06 -5.15 23.63
C PRO A 315 -0.43 -4.27 24.82
N THR A 316 -1.35 -3.32 24.61
CA THR A 316 -2.00 -2.52 25.66
C THR A 316 -3.33 -3.14 26.11
N ARG A 317 -3.81 -4.14 25.35
CA ARG A 317 -5.04 -4.90 25.56
C ARG A 317 -4.74 -6.39 25.47
N ASP A 318 -5.58 -7.24 26.04
CA ASP A 318 -5.53 -8.70 25.85
C ASP A 318 -6.08 -9.12 24.47
N THR A 319 -5.73 -8.39 23.42
CA THR A 319 -6.32 -8.53 22.08
C THR A 319 -5.27 -8.31 20.98
N MET A 320 -5.39 -9.02 19.86
CA MET A 320 -4.78 -8.68 18.58
C MET A 320 -5.86 -8.38 17.53
N ALA A 321 -5.52 -7.62 16.49
CA ALA A 321 -6.41 -7.44 15.33
C ALA A 321 -5.98 -8.32 14.14
N VAL A 322 -6.97 -8.79 13.38
CA VAL A 322 -6.78 -9.27 12.00
C VAL A 322 -7.67 -8.41 11.10
N ILE A 323 -7.08 -7.78 10.09
CA ILE A 323 -7.78 -6.91 9.15
C ILE A 323 -7.74 -7.56 7.78
N TYR A 324 -8.89 -7.77 7.14
CA TYR A 324 -9.00 -8.11 5.72
C TYR A 324 -9.26 -6.83 4.93
N SER A 325 -8.36 -6.53 3.98
CA SER A 325 -8.47 -5.30 3.19
C SER A 325 -9.66 -5.29 2.23
N GLY A 326 -9.90 -4.13 1.64
CA GLY A 326 -10.67 -4.01 0.40
C GLY A 326 -10.02 -4.75 -0.77
N ASP A 327 -10.71 -4.76 -1.91
CA ASP A 327 -10.27 -5.44 -3.13
C ASP A 327 -9.05 -4.79 -3.79
N GLY A 328 -8.75 -3.52 -3.49
CA GLY A 328 -7.50 -2.85 -3.85
C GLY A 328 -6.25 -3.34 -3.09
N GLY A 329 -6.40 -4.23 -2.11
CA GLY A 329 -5.31 -4.79 -1.31
C GLY A 329 -4.94 -3.96 -0.09
N TRP A 330 -3.83 -4.31 0.58
CA TRP A 330 -3.39 -3.69 1.83
C TRP A 330 -2.81 -2.28 1.61
N ARG A 331 -3.68 -1.31 1.37
CA ARG A 331 -3.34 0.10 1.12
C ARG A 331 -4.35 1.04 1.76
N ASP A 332 -4.01 2.33 1.79
CA ASP A 332 -4.94 3.41 2.13
C ASP A 332 -5.70 3.20 3.46
N ILE A 333 -7.02 3.00 3.43
CA ILE A 333 -7.89 2.83 4.62
C ILE A 333 -7.39 1.73 5.56
N ASP A 334 -7.20 0.52 5.01
CA ASP A 334 -6.90 -0.67 5.80
C ASP A 334 -5.55 -0.56 6.49
N LYS A 335 -4.56 -0.06 5.74
CA LYS A 335 -3.22 0.17 6.26
C LYS A 335 -3.23 1.30 7.29
N SER A 336 -3.91 2.41 7.03
CA SER A 336 -4.00 3.54 7.95
C SER A 336 -4.66 3.14 9.28
N VAL A 337 -5.76 2.37 9.22
CA VAL A 337 -6.41 1.83 10.42
C VAL A 337 -5.46 0.89 11.17
N GLY A 338 -4.75 -0.01 10.47
CA GLY A 338 -3.74 -0.89 11.06
C GLY A 338 -2.58 -0.12 11.72
N ASP A 339 -2.06 0.92 11.08
CA ASP A 339 -0.98 1.77 11.59
C ASP A 339 -1.43 2.51 12.86
N ILE A 340 -2.68 2.99 12.91
CA ILE A 340 -3.26 3.61 14.10
C ILE A 340 -3.42 2.58 15.23
N PHE A 341 -3.91 1.37 14.93
CA PHE A 341 -4.01 0.28 15.92
C PHE A 341 -2.63 -0.06 16.50
N GLN A 342 -1.62 -0.21 15.64
CA GLN A 342 -0.25 -0.49 16.07
C GLN A 342 0.28 0.61 17.00
N LYS A 343 0.10 1.88 16.61
CA LYS A 343 0.50 3.05 17.42
C LYS A 343 -0.21 3.08 18.78
N ASP A 344 -1.47 2.63 18.86
CA ASP A 344 -2.24 2.53 20.10
C ASP A 344 -1.99 1.23 20.90
N GLY A 345 -1.02 0.42 20.48
CA GLY A 345 -0.62 -0.80 21.18
C GLY A 345 -1.51 -2.00 20.94
N LEU A 346 -2.27 -2.02 19.84
CA LEU A 346 -3.01 -3.18 19.36
C LEU A 346 -2.20 -3.86 18.23
N PRO A 347 -1.49 -4.98 18.49
CA PRO A 347 -0.76 -5.67 17.43
C PRO A 347 -1.73 -6.19 16.38
N THR A 348 -1.35 -6.05 15.11
CA THR A 348 -2.26 -6.25 13.98
C THR A 348 -1.64 -7.12 12.91
N VAL A 349 -2.43 -8.02 12.33
CA VAL A 349 -2.11 -8.72 11.09
C VAL A 349 -3.04 -8.20 10.00
N GLY A 350 -2.49 -7.56 8.98
CA GLY A 350 -3.20 -7.21 7.75
C GLY A 350 -3.16 -8.37 6.75
N VAL A 351 -4.30 -8.71 6.17
CA VAL A 351 -4.44 -9.66 5.06
C VAL A 351 -4.72 -8.85 3.80
N ASP A 352 -3.79 -8.90 2.84
CA ASP A 352 -3.98 -8.29 1.53
C ASP A 352 -4.99 -9.14 0.72
N ALA A 353 -6.23 -8.67 0.68
CA ALA A 353 -7.32 -9.38 0.03
C ALA A 353 -7.11 -9.47 -1.49
N LEU A 354 -6.53 -8.45 -2.13
CA LEU A 354 -6.21 -8.46 -3.56
C LEU A 354 -5.35 -9.67 -3.92
N ARG A 355 -4.25 -9.86 -3.19
CA ARG A 355 -3.31 -10.96 -3.45
C ARG A 355 -3.87 -12.31 -2.97
N TYR A 356 -4.56 -12.34 -1.83
CA TYR A 356 -5.10 -13.58 -1.27
C TYR A 356 -6.25 -14.17 -2.12
N PHE A 357 -7.15 -13.30 -2.60
CA PHE A 357 -8.31 -13.68 -3.42
C PHE A 357 -8.09 -13.46 -4.92
N TRP A 358 -6.84 -13.22 -5.35
CA TRP A 358 -6.50 -13.19 -6.78
C TRP A 358 -6.92 -14.47 -7.48
N LYS A 359 -6.73 -15.61 -6.80
CA LYS A 359 -7.38 -16.88 -7.11
C LYS A 359 -8.58 -17.08 -6.19
N LYS A 360 -9.61 -17.75 -6.73
CA LYS A 360 -10.76 -18.18 -5.93
C LYS A 360 -10.34 -19.02 -4.72
N GLN A 361 -10.82 -18.58 -3.55
CA GLN A 361 -10.74 -19.30 -2.28
C GLN A 361 -12.10 -19.91 -1.93
N THR A 362 -12.13 -20.74 -0.90
CA THR A 362 -13.39 -21.23 -0.31
C THR A 362 -13.57 -20.66 1.09
N PRO A 363 -14.80 -20.58 1.62
CA PRO A 363 -15.04 -20.20 3.01
C PRO A 363 -14.25 -21.06 4.00
N ASP A 364 -14.20 -22.38 3.80
CA ASP A 364 -13.44 -23.31 4.65
C ASP A 364 -11.93 -23.04 4.62
N GLN A 365 -11.36 -22.79 3.43
CA GLN A 365 -9.94 -22.47 3.29
C GLN A 365 -9.60 -21.14 3.96
N THR A 366 -10.44 -20.13 3.74
CA THR A 366 -10.28 -18.79 4.34
C THR A 366 -10.35 -18.85 5.86
N ALA A 367 -11.31 -19.59 6.40
CA ALA A 367 -11.43 -19.80 7.85
C ALA A 367 -10.25 -20.62 8.42
N ALA A 368 -9.74 -21.60 7.69
CA ALA A 368 -8.57 -22.37 8.12
C ALA A 368 -7.30 -21.50 8.16
N ASP A 369 -7.11 -20.60 7.19
CA ASP A 369 -5.98 -19.67 7.18
C ASP A 369 -6.12 -18.61 8.28
N LEU A 370 -7.32 -18.06 8.48
CA LEU A 370 -7.60 -17.18 9.62
C LEU A 370 -7.34 -17.89 10.96
N SER A 371 -7.73 -19.15 11.08
CA SER A 371 -7.47 -19.97 12.27
C SER A 371 -5.98 -20.09 12.57
N ARG A 372 -5.15 -20.31 11.54
CA ARG A 372 -3.68 -20.36 11.65
C ARG A 372 -3.09 -19.01 12.06
N ILE A 373 -3.60 -17.91 11.50
CA ILE A 373 -3.20 -16.54 11.87
C ILE A 373 -3.49 -16.31 13.36
N ILE A 374 -4.73 -16.56 13.79
CA ILE A 374 -5.16 -16.39 15.19
C ILE A 374 -4.25 -17.16 16.14
N ASP A 375 -4.01 -18.45 15.89
CA ASP A 375 -3.19 -19.29 16.76
C ASP A 375 -1.73 -18.83 16.83
N ARG A 376 -1.13 -18.52 15.68
CA ARG A 376 0.26 -18.09 15.59
C ARG A 376 0.49 -16.79 16.36
N PHE A 377 -0.37 -15.82 16.11
CA PHE A 377 -0.13 -14.45 16.51
C PHE A 377 -0.63 -14.11 17.92
N ARG A 378 -1.70 -14.76 18.41
CA ARG A 378 -2.04 -14.73 19.84
C ARG A 378 -0.90 -15.26 20.69
N LYS A 379 -0.23 -16.33 20.24
CA LYS A 379 0.94 -16.88 20.91
C LYS A 379 2.16 -15.94 20.83
N ARG A 380 2.41 -15.31 19.67
CA ARG A 380 3.51 -14.34 19.47
C ARG A 380 3.39 -13.18 20.45
N TRP A 381 2.19 -12.61 20.59
CA TRP A 381 1.97 -11.41 21.40
C TRP A 381 1.47 -11.67 22.81
N GLY A 382 1.12 -12.92 23.15
CA GLY A 382 0.65 -13.29 24.49
C GLY A 382 -0.72 -12.73 24.82
N VAL A 383 -1.62 -12.67 23.84
CA VAL A 383 -2.99 -12.14 23.97
C VAL A 383 -4.04 -13.22 23.74
N SER A 384 -5.22 -13.07 24.34
CA SER A 384 -6.26 -14.08 24.34
C SER A 384 -7.47 -13.73 23.47
N LYS A 385 -7.67 -12.46 23.08
CA LYS A 385 -8.80 -12.03 22.26
C LYS A 385 -8.39 -11.62 20.85
N VAL A 386 -9.37 -11.61 19.95
CA VAL A 386 -9.21 -11.21 18.55
C VAL A 386 -10.25 -10.15 18.20
N LEU A 387 -9.79 -9.06 17.58
CA LEU A 387 -10.63 -8.15 16.80
C LEU A 387 -10.52 -8.58 15.34
N LEU A 388 -11.64 -8.84 14.69
CA LEU A 388 -11.68 -9.03 13.23
C LEU A 388 -12.22 -7.75 12.59
N VAL A 389 -11.53 -7.23 11.58
CA VAL A 389 -11.98 -6.07 10.79
C VAL A 389 -11.98 -6.47 9.32
N GLY A 390 -12.99 -6.04 8.58
CA GLY A 390 -13.04 -6.16 7.13
C GLY A 390 -13.50 -4.83 6.52
N TYR A 391 -12.86 -4.39 5.44
CA TYR A 391 -13.27 -3.24 4.64
C TYR A 391 -13.78 -3.68 3.27
N SER A 392 -14.91 -3.15 2.83
CA SER A 392 -15.51 -3.40 1.51
C SER A 392 -15.57 -4.91 1.22
N PHE A 393 -14.84 -5.40 0.22
CA PHE A 393 -14.65 -6.83 -0.06
C PHE A 393 -14.32 -7.67 1.20
N GLY A 394 -13.40 -7.19 2.05
CA GLY A 394 -13.05 -7.83 3.31
C GLY A 394 -14.21 -7.88 4.30
N ALA A 395 -15.06 -6.85 4.34
CA ALA A 395 -16.27 -6.83 5.16
C ALA A 395 -17.30 -7.86 4.67
N ASP A 396 -17.39 -8.06 3.36
CA ASP A 396 -18.36 -8.96 2.75
C ASP A 396 -18.06 -10.44 3.01
N ILE A 397 -16.78 -10.83 3.08
CA ILE A 397 -16.36 -12.22 3.32
C ILE A 397 -16.27 -12.60 4.80
N LEU A 398 -16.15 -11.61 5.70
CA LEU A 398 -15.81 -11.85 7.11
C LEU A 398 -16.91 -12.58 7.89
N PRO A 399 -18.23 -12.29 7.73
CA PRO A 399 -19.27 -13.01 8.43
C PRO A 399 -19.30 -14.50 8.10
N THR A 400 -19.18 -14.85 6.82
CA THR A 400 -19.09 -16.25 6.38
C THR A 400 -17.83 -16.91 6.93
N THR A 401 -16.69 -16.23 6.84
CA THR A 401 -15.39 -16.73 7.35
C THR A 401 -15.47 -17.02 8.85
N PHE A 402 -16.07 -16.10 9.63
CA PHE A 402 -16.28 -16.28 11.07
C PHE A 402 -17.14 -17.51 11.39
N ASN A 403 -18.26 -17.70 10.67
CA ASN A 403 -19.15 -18.83 10.88
C ASN A 403 -18.46 -20.20 10.64
N HIS A 404 -17.40 -20.21 9.83
CA HIS A 404 -16.61 -21.41 9.51
C HIS A 404 -15.40 -21.61 10.46
N LEU A 405 -15.09 -20.66 11.35
CA LEU A 405 -14.04 -20.85 12.35
C LEU A 405 -14.38 -21.98 13.33
N PRO A 406 -13.37 -22.66 13.91
CA PRO A 406 -13.56 -23.56 15.03
C PRO A 406 -14.33 -22.88 16.17
N PRO A 407 -15.32 -23.54 16.82
CA PRO A 407 -16.13 -22.93 17.88
C PRO A 407 -15.34 -22.34 19.05
N GLU A 408 -14.15 -22.86 19.36
CA GLU A 408 -13.30 -22.29 20.39
C GLU A 408 -12.71 -20.93 19.97
N GLN A 409 -12.28 -20.79 18.72
CA GLN A 409 -11.78 -19.51 18.21
C GLN A 409 -12.90 -18.49 18.01
N GLN A 410 -14.12 -18.92 17.66
CA GLN A 410 -15.29 -18.01 17.63
C GLN A 410 -15.50 -17.32 19.00
N LYS A 411 -15.25 -18.00 20.12
CA LYS A 411 -15.35 -17.43 21.48
C LYS A 411 -14.20 -16.47 21.83
N ASP A 412 -13.08 -16.58 21.13
CA ASP A 412 -11.93 -15.71 21.30
C ASP A 412 -12.08 -14.39 20.55
N VAL A 413 -12.97 -14.33 19.56
CA VAL A 413 -13.32 -13.08 18.88
C VAL A 413 -14.13 -12.20 19.82
N ALA A 414 -13.59 -11.01 20.13
CA ALA A 414 -14.24 -10.01 20.97
C ALA A 414 -15.14 -9.08 20.15
N MET A 415 -14.85 -8.89 18.87
CA MET A 415 -15.62 -8.02 17.98
C MET A 415 -15.32 -8.34 16.50
N LEU A 416 -16.33 -8.18 15.65
CA LEU A 416 -16.22 -8.05 14.20
C LEU A 416 -16.61 -6.62 13.81
N SER A 417 -15.73 -5.90 13.12
CA SER A 417 -16.02 -4.58 12.55
C SER A 417 -16.12 -4.68 11.03
N LEU A 418 -17.32 -4.47 10.49
CA LEU A 418 -17.61 -4.51 9.06
C LEU A 418 -17.68 -3.08 8.53
N LEU A 419 -16.71 -2.67 7.72
CA LEU A 419 -16.57 -1.31 7.20
C LEU A 419 -17.02 -1.27 5.74
N ALA A 420 -17.95 -0.38 5.38
CA ALA A 420 -18.47 -0.24 4.02
C ALA A 420 -19.00 -1.58 3.45
N PHE A 421 -19.76 -2.28 4.28
CA PHE A 421 -20.31 -3.61 4.00
C PHE A 421 -21.41 -3.54 2.93
N SER A 422 -21.32 -4.34 1.86
CA SER A 422 -22.15 -4.18 0.66
C SER A 422 -23.29 -5.21 0.52
N SER A 423 -23.10 -6.44 1.02
CA SER A 423 -24.08 -7.53 1.27
C SER A 423 -23.70 -8.90 0.72
N THR A 424 -22.88 -8.97 -0.34
CA THR A 424 -22.53 -10.24 -1.02
C THR A 424 -21.05 -10.54 -0.93
N GLY A 425 -20.69 -11.69 -0.37
CA GLY A 425 -19.29 -12.12 -0.30
C GLY A 425 -18.89 -12.92 -1.51
N ASP A 426 -17.98 -12.38 -2.32
CA ASP A 426 -17.25 -13.10 -3.36
C ASP A 426 -15.90 -13.56 -2.82
N PHE A 427 -15.55 -14.85 -3.00
CA PHE A 427 -14.26 -15.36 -2.55
C PHE A 427 -13.22 -15.34 -3.68
N GLN A 428 -13.37 -14.41 -4.63
CA GLN A 428 -12.44 -14.15 -5.71
C GLN A 428 -12.58 -12.71 -6.19
N ILE A 429 -11.46 -12.00 -6.32
CA ILE A 429 -11.45 -10.66 -6.92
C ILE A 429 -11.41 -10.77 -8.43
N SER A 430 -12.34 -10.08 -9.07
CA SER A 430 -12.55 -10.08 -10.51
C SER A 430 -12.14 -8.73 -11.09
N VAL A 431 -11.18 -8.73 -12.02
CA VAL A 431 -10.78 -7.51 -12.74
C VAL A 431 -11.96 -6.94 -13.55
N SER A 432 -12.90 -7.78 -14.01
CA SER A 432 -14.13 -7.32 -14.66
C SER A 432 -15.19 -6.81 -13.67
N GLY A 433 -15.08 -7.15 -12.39
CA GLY A 433 -15.92 -6.62 -11.32
C GLY A 433 -15.63 -5.14 -11.09
N TRP A 434 -14.35 -4.76 -11.14
CA TRP A 434 -13.90 -3.36 -11.14
C TRP A 434 -14.39 -2.56 -12.35
N LEU A 435 -14.63 -3.22 -13.49
CA LEU A 435 -15.18 -2.62 -14.71
C LEU A 435 -16.72 -2.60 -14.74
N GLY A 436 -17.38 -2.78 -13.59
CA GLY A 436 -18.84 -2.69 -13.45
C GLY A 436 -19.63 -3.90 -13.98
N VAL A 437 -18.97 -5.01 -14.31
CA VAL A 437 -19.63 -6.24 -14.80
C VAL A 437 -19.59 -7.32 -13.71
N GLY A 438 -20.45 -7.17 -12.70
CA GLY A 438 -20.55 -8.10 -11.56
C GLY A 438 -21.20 -9.45 -11.90
N LYS A 439 -20.78 -10.50 -11.19
CA LYS A 439 -21.54 -11.76 -11.05
C LYS A 439 -22.26 -11.73 -9.70
N ALA A 440 -23.29 -12.57 -9.53
CA ALA A 440 -23.90 -12.75 -8.22
C ALA A 440 -22.89 -13.39 -7.26
N GLY A 441 -22.78 -12.84 -6.05
CA GLY A 441 -21.82 -13.26 -5.04
C GLY A 441 -21.87 -14.75 -4.70
N ASP A 442 -20.73 -15.33 -4.33
CA ASP A 442 -20.64 -16.72 -3.85
C ASP A 442 -21.47 -16.95 -2.55
N THR A 443 -21.67 -15.89 -1.76
CA THR A 443 -22.35 -15.94 -0.46
C THR A 443 -23.23 -14.71 -0.21
N ASP A 444 -24.12 -14.83 0.78
CA ASP A 444 -24.99 -13.74 1.25
C ASP A 444 -24.47 -13.30 2.63
N GLY A 445 -23.61 -12.28 2.62
CA GLY A 445 -22.94 -11.77 3.80
C GLY A 445 -23.92 -11.29 4.86
N VAL A 446 -25.07 -10.72 4.45
CA VAL A 446 -26.12 -10.28 5.39
C VAL A 446 -26.70 -11.49 6.14
N LYS A 447 -27.10 -12.54 5.41
CA LYS A 447 -27.61 -13.77 6.04
C LYS A 447 -26.57 -14.48 6.90
N ASP A 448 -25.29 -14.36 6.55
CA ASP A 448 -24.22 -14.92 7.37
C ASP A 448 -23.97 -14.09 8.63
N ALA A 449 -24.02 -12.75 8.55
CA ALA A 449 -23.95 -11.87 9.72
C ALA A 449 -25.13 -12.09 10.68
N GLU A 450 -26.33 -12.39 10.15
CA GLU A 450 -27.51 -12.71 10.94
C GLU A 450 -27.39 -13.97 11.82
N LYS A 451 -26.41 -14.85 11.55
CA LYS A 451 -26.15 -16.06 12.34
C LYS A 451 -25.22 -15.79 13.53
N ILE A 452 -24.55 -14.64 13.54
CA ILE A 452 -23.59 -14.24 14.57
C ILE A 452 -24.34 -13.54 15.71
N ASP A 453 -23.82 -13.64 16.94
CA ASP A 453 -24.34 -12.83 18.06
C ASP A 453 -24.21 -11.34 17.69
N PRO A 454 -25.32 -10.59 17.58
CA PRO A 454 -25.30 -9.19 17.16
C PRO A 454 -24.45 -8.31 18.09
N LYS A 455 -24.22 -8.71 19.34
CA LYS A 455 -23.34 -7.99 20.27
C LYS A 455 -21.87 -7.99 19.83
N LEU A 456 -21.45 -8.96 19.02
CA LEU A 456 -20.09 -9.02 18.48
C LEU A 456 -19.89 -8.08 17.30
N ILE A 457 -20.95 -7.66 16.61
CA ILE A 457 -20.83 -6.92 15.35
C ILE A 457 -20.90 -5.41 15.61
N GLN A 458 -19.95 -4.69 15.00
CA GLN A 458 -20.05 -3.28 14.67
C GLN A 458 -20.11 -3.17 13.14
N CYS A 459 -21.09 -2.44 12.61
CA CYS A 459 -21.23 -2.16 11.18
C CYS A 459 -21.07 -0.66 10.96
N VAL A 460 -20.02 -0.28 10.23
CA VAL A 460 -19.64 1.10 9.96
C VAL A 460 -19.94 1.42 8.50
N TYR A 461 -20.64 2.52 8.24
CA TYR A 461 -21.07 2.92 6.90
C TYR A 461 -20.84 4.42 6.67
N GLY A 462 -20.50 4.78 5.43
CA GLY A 462 -20.49 6.17 4.99
C GLY A 462 -21.91 6.70 4.89
N THR A 463 -22.18 7.91 5.35
CA THR A 463 -23.55 8.48 5.30
C THR A 463 -24.03 8.74 3.88
N GLU A 464 -23.11 8.78 2.91
CA GLU A 464 -23.36 8.99 1.49
C GLU A 464 -23.17 7.68 0.67
N ASP A 465 -22.88 6.56 1.33
CA ASP A 465 -22.76 5.24 0.69
C ASP A 465 -24.15 4.61 0.50
N GLU A 466 -24.64 4.57 -0.74
CA GLU A 466 -25.96 4.01 -1.06
C GLU A 466 -25.99 2.48 -1.06
N ASP A 467 -24.83 1.85 -1.28
CA ASP A 467 -24.65 0.40 -1.40
C ASP A 467 -24.50 -0.29 -0.03
N ASP A 468 -24.57 0.47 1.07
CA ASP A 468 -24.42 -0.07 2.42
C ASP A 468 -25.48 -1.15 2.74
N ALA A 469 -25.02 -2.26 3.30
CA ALA A 469 -25.86 -3.34 3.82
C ALA A 469 -26.05 -3.27 5.34
N CYS A 470 -25.39 -2.33 6.02
CA CYS A 470 -25.53 -2.13 7.47
C CYS A 470 -26.98 -1.87 7.87
N LYS A 471 -27.75 -1.16 7.03
CA LYS A 471 -29.19 -0.92 7.23
C LYS A 471 -30.02 -2.20 7.41
N PHE A 472 -29.63 -3.32 6.79
CA PHE A 472 -30.36 -4.59 6.92
C PHE A 472 -30.13 -5.29 8.28
N LEU A 473 -29.08 -4.91 9.01
CA LEU A 473 -28.75 -5.46 10.33
C LEU A 473 -29.36 -4.66 11.50
N LYS A 474 -30.00 -3.52 11.22
CA LYS A 474 -30.49 -2.58 12.23
C LYS A 474 -31.41 -3.23 13.28
N ASP A 475 -32.37 -4.03 12.83
CA ASP A 475 -33.38 -4.65 13.71
C ASP A 475 -32.83 -5.84 14.51
N ARG A 476 -31.58 -6.24 14.27
CA ARG A 476 -30.89 -7.34 14.96
C ARG A 476 -30.16 -6.90 16.23
N GLY A 477 -30.05 -5.60 16.49
CA GLY A 477 -29.32 -5.07 17.64
C GLY A 477 -27.80 -5.01 17.46
N VAL A 478 -27.35 -4.99 16.20
CA VAL A 478 -25.95 -4.70 15.83
C VAL A 478 -25.62 -3.23 16.11
N GLU A 479 -24.38 -2.94 16.49
CA GLU A 479 -23.92 -1.56 16.65
C GLU A 479 -23.72 -0.92 15.27
N LEU A 480 -24.56 0.06 14.91
CA LEU A 480 -24.44 0.82 13.67
C LEU A 480 -23.71 2.15 13.91
N VAL A 481 -22.73 2.46 13.06
CA VAL A 481 -21.92 3.67 13.17
C VAL A 481 -21.82 4.35 11.82
N GLY A 482 -22.45 5.52 11.68
CA GLY A 482 -22.27 6.39 10.52
C GLY A 482 -21.00 7.24 10.64
N ILE A 483 -20.28 7.38 9.54
CA ILE A 483 -19.19 8.35 9.34
C ILE A 483 -19.58 9.21 8.13
N GLU A 484 -19.31 10.52 8.22
CA GLU A 484 -19.54 11.42 7.09
C GLU A 484 -18.74 10.95 5.86
N GLY A 485 -19.29 11.16 4.66
CA GLY A 485 -18.67 10.74 3.42
C GLY A 485 -19.20 9.47 2.78
N GLY A 486 -18.54 9.09 1.69
CA GLY A 486 -18.91 7.95 0.84
C GLY A 486 -18.31 6.61 1.29
N HIS A 487 -18.12 5.69 0.33
CA HIS A 487 -17.59 4.34 0.57
C HIS A 487 -16.19 4.33 1.22
N HIS A 488 -15.39 5.36 0.96
CA HIS A 488 -14.06 5.57 1.53
C HIS A 488 -14.04 6.46 2.78
N PHE A 489 -15.20 6.85 3.32
CA PHE A 489 -15.35 7.67 4.52
C PHE A 489 -14.63 9.03 4.48
N ASP A 490 -14.51 9.62 3.28
CA ASP A 490 -13.82 10.89 3.00
C ASP A 490 -12.44 11.01 3.67
N GLU A 491 -11.72 9.87 3.72
CA GLU A 491 -10.35 9.76 4.23
C GLU A 491 -10.18 10.07 5.74
N ASP A 492 -11.27 10.15 6.53
CA ASP A 492 -11.19 10.31 7.99
C ASP A 492 -10.90 8.97 8.71
N TYR A 493 -9.81 8.32 8.30
CA TYR A 493 -9.32 7.07 8.88
C TYR A 493 -8.98 7.19 10.38
N PRO A 494 -8.48 8.34 10.88
CA PRO A 494 -8.35 8.55 12.32
C PRO A 494 -9.69 8.44 13.07
N ALA A 495 -10.76 9.09 12.61
CA ALA A 495 -12.06 8.97 13.26
C ALA A 495 -12.60 7.54 13.18
N LEU A 496 -12.44 6.89 12.03
CA LEU A 496 -12.81 5.48 11.82
C LEU A 496 -12.11 4.56 12.83
N ALA A 497 -10.77 4.57 12.87
CA ALA A 497 -9.99 3.74 13.77
C ALA A 497 -10.35 3.98 15.25
N ASN A 498 -10.53 5.25 15.65
CA ASN A 498 -10.91 5.60 17.01
C ASN A 498 -12.28 5.06 17.41
N LYS A 499 -13.27 5.05 16.49
CA LYS A 499 -14.59 4.46 16.75
C LYS A 499 -14.51 2.95 16.95
N ILE A 500 -13.66 2.26 16.18
CA ILE A 500 -13.43 0.82 16.30
C ILE A 500 -12.77 0.50 17.65
N LEU A 501 -11.69 1.19 18.01
CA LEU A 501 -11.00 1.02 19.28
C LEU A 501 -11.93 1.28 20.48
N ALA A 502 -12.71 2.36 20.43
CA ALA A 502 -13.67 2.67 21.50
C ALA A 502 -14.75 1.58 21.66
N ALA A 503 -15.17 0.96 20.55
CA ALA A 503 -16.14 -0.13 20.57
C ALA A 503 -15.56 -1.44 21.09
N LEU A 504 -14.31 -1.74 20.72
CA LEU A 504 -13.56 -2.87 21.27
C LEU A 504 -13.38 -2.70 22.79
N ASP A 505 -12.94 -1.53 23.26
CA ASP A 505 -12.70 -1.27 24.68
C ASP A 505 -13.96 -1.39 25.54
N ARG A 506 -15.15 -1.09 24.99
CA ARG A 506 -16.42 -1.34 25.68
C ARG A 506 -16.71 -2.84 25.82
N ARG A 507 -16.38 -3.66 24.82
CA ARG A 507 -16.62 -5.11 24.80
C ARG A 507 -15.62 -5.90 25.63
N LEU A 508 -14.40 -5.41 25.78
CA LEU A 508 -13.36 -6.04 26.62
C LEU A 508 -13.54 -5.77 28.12
N LYS A 509 -14.34 -4.77 28.52
CA LYS A 509 -14.61 -4.51 29.93
C LYS A 509 -15.39 -5.69 30.54
N PRO A 510 -14.92 -6.28 31.66
CA PRO A 510 -15.66 -7.33 32.33
C PRO A 510 -17.04 -6.82 32.77
N GLU A 511 -18.10 -7.59 32.52
CA GLU A 511 -19.45 -7.33 33.03
C GLU A 511 -19.41 -7.18 34.57
N SER A 512 -19.26 -5.97 35.05
CA SER A 512 -19.27 -5.66 36.47
C SER A 512 -19.83 -4.26 36.72
N ALA A 513 -21.13 -4.08 36.46
CA ALA A 513 -22.03 -3.18 37.20
C ALA A 513 -23.45 -3.19 36.61
N SER A 514 -24.13 -4.35 36.67
CA SER A 514 -25.60 -4.38 36.75
C SER A 514 -25.97 -5.43 37.78
N LYS A 515 -25.94 -5.01 39.04
CA LYS A 515 -26.70 -5.64 40.12
C LYS A 515 -27.79 -4.66 40.54
#